data_AF-A0A6G1HME1-F1
#
_entry.id   AF-A0A6G1HME1-F1
#
_cell.length_a   1.000
_cell.length_b   1.000
_cell.length_c   1.000
_cell.angle_alpha   90.00
_cell.angle_beta   90.00
_cell.angle_gamma   90.00
#
_symmetry.space_group_name_H-M   'P 1'
#
loop_
_entity.id
_entity.type
_entity.pdbx_description
1 polymer ?
#
loop_
_entity_poly.entity_id
_entity_poly.type
_entity_poly.pdbx_seq_one_letter_code
_entity_poly.pdbx_strand_id
1 'polypeptide(L)'
;DYTVGWVCALPIEFAAAQLLWDTQHAPFPQGPNEPTFPYKLGCIGSHNVVIACLPAGRPGTNSALSVALQMRSMFTSIQYGLMVGIGGGVPKPKNNLRLG
;
A
#
# COMPACT_ATOMS: atom_id res chain seq x y z
N ASP A 1 3.12 15.39 -6.92
CA ASP A 1 2.72 15.03 -5.54
C ASP A 1 1.91 13.75 -5.53
N TYR A 2 2.14 12.90 -4.51
CA TYR A 2 1.41 11.65 -4.30
C TYR A 2 0.39 11.83 -3.17
N THR A 3 -0.88 11.60 -3.45
CA THR A 3 -1.99 11.91 -2.53
C THR A 3 -2.63 10.67 -1.92
N VAL A 4 -2.36 9.49 -2.49
CA VAL A 4 -2.87 8.20 -1.99
C VAL A 4 -1.69 7.33 -1.59
N GLY A 5 -1.69 6.88 -0.34
CA GLY A 5 -0.83 5.81 0.15
C GLY A 5 -1.59 4.49 0.16
N TRP A 6 -1.01 3.44 -0.42
CA TRP A 6 -1.58 2.10 -0.48
C TRP A 6 -0.57 1.12 0.14
N VAL A 7 -0.97 0.47 1.23
CA VAL A 7 -0.16 -0.53 1.93
C VAL A 7 -0.76 -1.92 1.68
N CYS A 8 0.08 -2.83 1.18
CA CYS A 8 -0.22 -4.25 1.00
C CYS A 8 0.40 -5.09 2.10
N ALA A 9 -0.28 -6.14 2.55
CA ALA A 9 0.26 -7.07 3.55
C ALA A 9 1.25 -8.07 2.94
N LEU A 10 0.99 -8.52 1.71
CA LEU A 10 1.71 -9.60 1.05
C LEU A 10 2.33 -9.18 -0.29
N PRO A 11 3.44 -9.81 -0.71
CA PRO A 11 4.06 -9.53 -2.01
C PRO A 11 3.14 -9.78 -3.21
N ILE A 12 2.24 -10.76 -3.13
CA ILE A 12 1.27 -11.04 -4.20
C ILE A 12 0.23 -9.93 -4.35
N GLU A 13 -0.21 -9.35 -3.23
CA GLU A 13 -1.12 -8.20 -3.22
C GLU A 13 -0.42 -6.96 -3.78
N PHE A 14 0.85 -6.77 -3.41
CA PHE A 14 1.68 -5.71 -3.96
C PHE A 14 1.80 -5.85 -5.49
N ALA A 15 2.19 -7.03 -5.99
CA ALA A 15 2.29 -7.28 -7.42
C ALA A 15 0.97 -7.03 -8.15
N ALA A 16 -0.16 -7.50 -7.59
CA ALA A 16 -1.48 -7.24 -8.14
C ALA A 16 -1.81 -5.73 -8.20
N ALA A 17 -1.48 -4.99 -7.14
CA ALA A 17 -1.73 -3.55 -7.11
C ALA A 17 -0.89 -2.77 -8.14
N GLN A 18 0.33 -3.24 -8.45
CA GLN A 18 1.17 -2.66 -9.51
C GLN A 18 0.59 -2.88 -10.91
N LEU A 19 -0.08 -4.02 -11.14
CA LEU A 19 -0.74 -4.31 -12.43
C LEU A 19 -1.93 -3.40 -12.71
N LEU A 20 -2.46 -2.71 -11.69
CA LEU A 20 -3.57 -1.76 -11.82
C LEU A 20 -3.12 -0.34 -12.20
N TRP A 21 -1.81 -0.07 -12.30
CA TRP A 21 -1.34 1.25 -12.71
C TRP A 21 -1.60 1.53 -14.18
N ASP A 22 -2.02 2.76 -14.47
CA ASP A 22 -2.01 3.29 -15.82
C ASP A 22 -0.58 3.65 -16.25
N THR A 23 0.22 4.14 -15.31
CA THR A 23 1.64 4.47 -15.54
C THR A 23 2.45 4.27 -14.26
N GLN A 24 3.61 3.63 -14.39
CA GLN A 24 4.60 3.56 -13.33
C GLN A 24 5.58 4.73 -13.44
N HIS A 25 5.85 5.41 -12.33
CA HIS A 25 6.82 6.50 -12.26
C HIS A 25 8.20 6.00 -11.83
N ALA A 26 9.23 6.77 -12.16
CA ALA A 26 10.57 6.52 -11.63
C ALA A 26 10.60 6.72 -10.10
N PRO A 27 11.39 5.94 -9.36
CA PRO A 27 11.59 6.19 -7.93
C PRO A 27 12.28 7.55 -7.71
N PHE A 28 12.10 8.13 -6.52
CA PHE A 28 12.85 9.33 -6.16
C PHE A 28 14.36 9.02 -6.05
N PRO A 29 15.24 9.98 -6.38
CA PRO A 29 16.67 9.86 -6.12
C PRO A 29 16.92 9.56 -4.63
N GLN A 30 17.73 8.54 -4.36
CA GLN A 30 18.06 8.11 -3.00
C GLN A 30 18.77 9.25 -2.24
N GLY A 31 18.27 9.55 -1.04
CA GLY A 31 18.86 10.52 -0.12
C GLY A 31 19.02 9.91 1.27
N PRO A 32 19.57 10.65 2.26
CA PRO A 32 19.88 10.14 3.60
C PRO A 32 18.67 9.60 4.40
N ASN A 33 17.44 9.87 3.95
CA ASN A 33 16.21 9.36 4.53
C ASN A 33 15.60 8.25 3.64
N GLU A 34 16.38 7.21 3.32
CA GLU A 34 15.82 6.06 2.62
C GLU A 34 14.69 5.42 3.45
N PRO A 35 13.57 5.01 2.81
CA PRO A 35 12.56 4.25 3.50
C PRO A 35 13.14 2.89 3.88
N THR A 36 12.75 2.37 5.04
CA THR A 36 13.12 1.02 5.47
C THR A 36 12.22 -0.04 4.83
N PHE A 37 11.26 0.37 4.00
CA PHE A 37 10.36 -0.49 3.26
C PHE A 37 10.47 -0.25 1.74
N PRO A 38 10.32 -1.31 0.92
CA PRO A 38 10.23 -1.16 -0.52
C PRO A 38 8.93 -0.46 -0.89
N TYR A 39 9.04 0.55 -1.75
CA TYR A 39 7.89 1.27 -2.29
C TYR A 39 8.03 1.44 -3.80
N LYS A 40 6.90 1.70 -4.43
CA LYS A 40 6.81 2.07 -5.84
C LYS A 40 5.84 3.21 -6.02
N LEU A 41 5.99 3.90 -7.15
CA LEU A 41 5.26 5.10 -7.49
C LEU A 41 4.57 4.92 -8.84
N GLY A 42 3.34 5.40 -8.96
CA GLY A 42 2.60 5.39 -10.22
C GLY A 42 1.32 6.20 -10.13
N CYS A 43 0.45 6.02 -11.12
CA CYS A 43 -0.88 6.61 -11.12
C CYS A 43 -1.99 5.62 -11.49
N ILE A 44 -3.19 5.90 -10.99
CA ILE A 44 -4.45 5.27 -11.38
C ILE A 44 -5.47 6.40 -11.62
N GLY A 45 -5.91 6.55 -12.86
CA GLY A 45 -6.61 7.71 -13.37
C GLY A 45 -5.82 8.99 -13.07
N SER A 46 -6.48 9.95 -12.42
CA SER A 46 -5.88 11.22 -12.00
C SER A 46 -5.15 11.15 -10.66
N HIS A 47 -5.04 9.98 -10.02
CA HIS A 47 -4.49 9.87 -8.67
C HIS A 47 -3.06 9.33 -8.72
N ASN A 48 -2.13 10.10 -8.15
CA ASN A 48 -0.76 9.64 -7.93
C ASN A 48 -0.71 8.81 -6.64
N VAL A 49 -0.29 7.56 -6.76
CA VAL A 49 -0.34 6.55 -5.71
C VAL A 49 1.08 6.11 -5.33
N VAL A 50 1.35 6.06 -4.02
CA VAL A 50 2.50 5.34 -3.46
C VAL A 50 2.02 3.98 -3.00
N ILE A 51 2.62 2.91 -3.52
CA ILE A 51 2.35 1.55 -3.02
C ILE A 51 3.55 1.05 -2.23
N ALA A 52 3.29 0.47 -1.06
CA ALA A 52 4.29 -0.22 -0.24
C ALA A 52 3.79 -1.61 0.16
N CYS A 53 4.72 -2.51 0.44
CA CYS A 53 4.43 -3.82 1.02
C CYS A 53 5.03 -3.92 2.42
N LEU A 54 4.37 -4.65 3.32
CA LEU A 54 4.96 -5.01 4.61
C LEU A 54 6.23 -5.85 4.40
N PRO A 55 7.18 -5.81 5.36
CA PRO A 55 8.37 -6.65 5.30
C PRO A 55 8.00 -8.14 5.24
N ALA A 56 8.67 -8.88 4.35
CA ALA A 56 8.43 -10.30 4.16
C ALA A 56 8.56 -11.08 5.49
N GLY A 57 7.61 -11.99 5.73
CA GLY A 57 7.57 -12.78 6.97
C GLY A 57 7.20 -12.00 8.23
N ARG A 58 6.88 -10.70 8.14
CA ARG A 58 6.45 -9.86 9.27
C ARG A 58 5.08 -9.21 9.01
N PRO A 59 4.02 -9.98 8.72
CA PRO A 59 2.68 -9.43 8.65
C PRO A 59 2.23 -8.94 10.04
N GLY A 60 1.20 -8.08 10.06
CA GLY A 60 0.54 -7.63 11.29
C GLY A 60 0.49 -6.12 11.45
N THR A 61 -0.23 -5.70 12.48
CA THR A 61 -0.58 -4.30 12.76
C THR A 61 0.64 -3.42 13.03
N ASN A 62 1.66 -3.92 13.74
CA ASN A 62 2.87 -3.15 14.02
C ASN A 62 3.66 -2.84 12.76
N SER A 63 3.87 -3.83 11.89
CA SER A 63 4.52 -3.63 10.60
C SER A 63 3.73 -2.65 9.73
N ALA A 64 2.40 -2.79 9.69
CA ALA A 64 1.52 -1.88 8.96
C ALA A 64 1.61 -0.44 9.49
N LEU A 65 1.62 -0.26 10.81
CA LEU A 65 1.80 1.05 11.43
C LEU A 65 3.16 1.67 11.07
N SER A 66 4.26 0.91 11.18
CA SER A 66 5.59 1.41 10.83
C SER A 66 5.68 1.86 9.38
N VAL A 67 5.18 1.06 8.43
CA VAL A 67 5.16 1.42 7.01
C VAL A 67 4.27 2.64 6.77
N ALA A 68 3.07 2.70 7.34
CA ALA A 68 2.15 3.83 7.16
C ALA A 68 2.73 5.14 7.72
N LEU A 69 3.36 5.10 8.90
CA LEU A 69 3.97 6.28 9.53
C LEU A 69 5.15 6.81 8.71
N GLN A 70 6.04 5.92 8.26
CA GLN A 70 7.18 6.36 7.47
C GLN A 70 6.74 6.80 6.06
N MET A 71 5.75 6.15 5.44
CA MET A 71 5.14 6.62 4.18
C MET A 71 4.57 8.03 4.33
N ARG A 72 3.78 8.29 5.39
CA ARG A 72 3.23 9.64 5.65
C ARG A 72 4.33 10.68 5.89
N SER A 73 5.43 10.29 6.52
CA SER A 73 6.59 11.17 6.74
C SER A 73 7.28 11.55 5.44
N MET A 74 7.44 10.60 4.52
CA MET A 74 8.15 10.81 3.24
C MET A 74 7.29 11.47 2.17
N PHE A 75 5.99 11.17 2.15
CA PHE A 75 5.05 11.68 1.17
C PHE A 75 4.02 12.57 1.88
N THR A 76 4.44 13.80 2.16
CA THR A 76 3.68 14.77 2.97
C THR A 76 2.36 15.20 2.35
N SER A 77 2.18 15.01 1.04
CA SER A 77 0.94 15.29 0.31
C SER A 77 -0.10 14.17 0.41
N ILE A 78 0.18 13.04 1.08
CA ILE A 78 -0.79 11.97 1.26
C ILE A 78 -1.99 12.48 2.07
N GLN A 79 -3.17 12.31 1.50
CA GLN A 79 -4.46 12.64 2.11
C GLN A 79 -5.26 11.38 2.45
N TYR A 80 -5.06 10.31 1.68
CA TYR A 80 -5.79 9.05 1.83
C TYR A 80 -4.80 7.89 2.03
N GLY A 81 -5.00 7.11 3.09
CA GLY A 81 -4.25 5.89 3.36
C GLY A 81 -5.15 4.67 3.23
N LEU A 82 -4.76 3.71 2.41
CA LEU A 82 -5.48 2.46 2.16
C LEU A 82 -4.63 1.28 2.64
N MET A 83 -5.23 0.39 3.44
CA MET A 83 -4.67 -0.92 3.71
C MET A 83 -5.47 -1.93 2.88
N VAL A 84 -4.85 -2.50 1.86
CA VAL A 84 -5.54 -3.39 0.91
C VAL A 84 -4.84 -4.73 0.89
N GLY A 85 -5.62 -5.79 1.03
CA GLY A 85 -5.12 -7.15 1.02
C GLY A 85 -6.23 -8.17 1.18
N ILE A 86 -5.84 -9.42 1.31
CA ILE A 86 -6.73 -10.56 1.45
C ILE A 86 -7.26 -10.59 2.90
N GLY A 87 -8.58 -10.63 3.04
CA GLY A 87 -9.26 -10.76 4.31
C GLY A 87 -10.04 -12.07 4.42
N GLY A 88 -10.00 -12.70 5.60
CA GLY A 88 -10.91 -13.78 5.94
C GLY A 88 -12.25 -13.25 6.46
N GLY A 89 -13.33 -13.98 6.21
CA GLY A 89 -14.68 -13.60 6.64
C GLY A 89 -15.38 -14.70 7.45
N VAL A 90 -16.22 -14.29 8.41
CA VAL A 90 -17.05 -15.22 9.21
C VAL A 90 -18.52 -14.92 8.92
N PRO A 91 -19.14 -15.59 7.93
CA PRO A 91 -20.52 -15.33 7.54
C PRO A 91 -21.49 -15.70 8.67
N LYS A 92 -22.58 -14.93 8.80
CA LYS A 92 -23.69 -15.22 9.71
C LYS A 92 -24.96 -15.39 8.89
N PRO A 93 -25.97 -16.18 9.34
CA PRO A 93 -27.20 -16.38 8.57
C PRO A 93 -27.94 -15.10 8.14
N LYS A 94 -27.79 -14.01 8.89
CA LYS A 94 -28.40 -12.70 8.58
C LYS A 94 -27.52 -11.78 7.71
N ASN A 95 -26.25 -12.13 7.52
CA ASN A 95 -25.28 -11.35 6.76
C ASN A 95 -24.69 -12.23 5.66
N ASN A 96 -25.16 -12.00 4.44
CA ASN A 96 -24.67 -12.66 3.23
C ASN A 96 -23.26 -12.16 2.87
N LEU A 97 -22.24 -12.56 3.63
CA LEU A 97 -20.85 -12.37 3.26
C LEU A 97 -20.45 -13.47 2.26
N ARG A 98 -19.92 -13.08 1.10
CA ARG A 98 -19.44 -13.99 0.06
C ARG A 98 -17.96 -13.76 -0.20
N LEU A 99 -17.30 -14.78 -0.73
CA LEU A 99 -15.95 -14.62 -1.28
C LEU A 99 -16.02 -13.68 -2.48
N GLY A 100 -14.97 -12.87 -2.62
CA GLY A 100 -14.72 -11.99 -3.76
C GLY A 100 -13.59 -12.50 -4.63
#